data_AF-A0A7J4K370-F1
#
_entry.id   AF-A0A7J4K370-F1
#
_cell.length_a   1.000
_cell.length_b   1.000
_cell.length_c   1.000
_cell.angle_alpha   90.00
_cell.angle_beta   90.00
_cell.angle_gamma   90.00
#
_symmetry.space_group_name_H-M   'P 1'
#
loop_
_entity.id
_entity.type
_entity.pdbx_description
1 polymer ?
#
loop_
_entity_poly.entity_id
_entity_poly.type
_entity_poly.pdbx_seq_one_letter_code
_entity_poly.pdbx_strand_id
1 'polypeptide(L)'
;MKFKRIITHPRMIILIAVLLLSVIAINPHWGVEGVAIRQVMKDSAASDAGLINPGPNAAPMSRERVIAVNGETVNDVASYHALIEGYPPNRSITITTNENTYRLTTKPNTVIDYRDEEVLGEDNTTTVQRVAYNKTLNGTQDLGLVVYPAPRSNLRLGLDLSGGTRVILKPKERVSQDDLNTIIDNIKQRLNVYGLSDIVVRSSKDLAGDDYIIVEIAGANKNEVQELLAKQGKFEAKIGDDTVFKGGNDITYVCRSAECSGIDRNVGCGQGAGGYNCRFSFQISLSPESAKRQADLTRELNVMLDQSGNYLEKPLDLYLDDELVDTLQISAELKGRASTDILISGSGSGTTQQEAAQDTIANMKRLQTVLITGSLPVQLDIVKSDGISPVLGSSFIANAFLVGLLSIISVALVLVIRYRKPIISIPIIITMVAEVTIVFGFAAWVGWNLDLAAIAAIVIAIGSGVDDQIVIIDETLQGGVARDTSRSWKERLTKAFVIIFASYFTLVAAMIPLWFAGAGLLRGFAITTIVGVTAGVLITRPAFAMFTEVLLKKDDED
;
A
#
# COMPACT_ATOMS: atom_id res chain seq x y z
N MET A 1 -37.13 -29.55 14.01
CA MET A 1 -37.57 -28.36 14.75
C MET A 1 -36.41 -27.57 15.38
N LYS A 2 -35.47 -28.23 16.08
CA LYS A 2 -34.35 -27.57 16.79
C LYS A 2 -33.39 -26.78 15.87
N PHE A 3 -32.99 -27.32 14.71
CA PHE A 3 -32.11 -26.62 13.76
C PHE A 3 -32.69 -25.30 13.21
N LYS A 4 -34.01 -25.28 12.89
CA LYS A 4 -34.70 -24.07 12.45
C LYS A 4 -34.68 -22.99 13.54
N ARG A 5 -34.90 -23.37 14.81
CA ARG A 5 -34.83 -22.45 15.97
C ARG A 5 -33.43 -21.86 16.15
N ILE A 6 -32.37 -22.65 15.92
CA ILE A 6 -30.97 -22.19 16.02
C ILE A 6 -30.67 -21.11 14.99
N ILE A 7 -31.01 -21.34 13.72
CA ILE A 7 -30.68 -20.41 12.62
C ILE A 7 -31.48 -19.11 12.72
N THR A 8 -32.74 -19.17 13.17
CA THR A 8 -33.58 -17.97 13.28
C THR A 8 -33.32 -17.13 14.53
N HIS A 9 -32.42 -17.57 15.43
CA HIS A 9 -32.15 -16.84 16.65
C HIS A 9 -31.27 -15.60 16.38
N PRO A 10 -31.55 -14.42 16.98
CA PRO A 10 -30.85 -13.17 16.67
C PRO A 10 -29.32 -13.27 16.81
N ARG A 11 -28.81 -13.95 17.84
CA ARG A 11 -27.37 -14.16 18.04
C ARG A 11 -26.71 -14.97 16.92
N MET A 12 -27.41 -15.96 16.37
CA MET A 12 -26.90 -16.77 15.24
C MET A 12 -26.98 -15.99 13.93
N ILE A 13 -28.05 -15.19 13.75
CA ILE A 13 -28.18 -14.28 12.61
C ILE A 13 -27.02 -13.28 12.59
N ILE A 14 -26.66 -12.69 13.74
CA ILE A 14 -25.51 -11.78 13.85
C ILE A 14 -24.22 -12.52 13.46
N LEU A 15 -23.97 -13.72 13.99
CA LEU A 15 -22.79 -14.51 13.63
C LEU A 15 -22.72 -14.77 12.12
N ILE A 16 -23.83 -15.24 11.52
CA ILE A 16 -23.90 -15.54 10.08
C ILE A 16 -23.69 -14.27 9.25
N ALA A 17 -24.31 -13.15 9.64
CA ALA A 17 -24.15 -11.88 8.93
C ALA A 17 -22.69 -11.40 8.97
N VAL A 18 -22.04 -11.47 10.14
CA VAL A 18 -20.62 -11.08 10.29
C VAL A 18 -19.71 -12.04 9.51
N LEU A 19 -20.01 -13.34 9.48
CA LEU A 19 -19.26 -14.30 8.67
C LEU A 19 -19.39 -14.02 7.17
N LEU A 20 -20.60 -13.72 6.69
CA LEU A 20 -20.82 -13.34 5.29
C LEU A 20 -20.03 -12.08 4.94
N LEU A 21 -20.10 -11.04 5.78
CA LEU A 21 -19.30 -9.82 5.60
C LEU A 21 -17.80 -10.11 5.59
N SER A 22 -17.34 -11.02 6.45
CA SER A 22 -15.93 -11.42 6.54
C SER A 22 -15.47 -12.14 5.27
N VAL A 23 -16.26 -13.08 4.76
CA VAL A 23 -15.97 -13.81 3.52
C VAL A 23 -15.94 -12.85 2.32
N ILE A 24 -16.90 -11.92 2.25
CA ILE A 24 -16.93 -10.88 1.20
C ILE A 24 -15.71 -9.96 1.30
N ALA A 25 -15.32 -9.56 2.52
CA ALA A 25 -14.15 -8.73 2.73
C ALA A 25 -12.86 -9.43 2.27
N ILE A 26 -12.70 -10.72 2.59
CA ILE A 26 -11.56 -11.55 2.19
C ILE A 26 -11.54 -11.74 0.67
N ASN A 27 -12.68 -12.09 0.08
CA ASN A 27 -12.78 -12.44 -1.32
C ASN A 27 -14.06 -11.87 -1.95
N PRO A 28 -14.02 -10.61 -2.43
CA PRO A 28 -15.20 -9.94 -3.00
C PRO A 28 -15.58 -10.45 -4.40
N HIS A 29 -14.63 -11.03 -5.15
CA HIS A 29 -14.84 -11.53 -6.49
C HIS A 29 -14.25 -12.93 -6.66
N TRP A 30 -15.09 -13.92 -6.92
CA TRP A 30 -14.65 -15.30 -7.13
C TRP A 30 -14.23 -15.53 -8.57
N GLY A 31 -13.14 -16.28 -8.79
CA GLY A 31 -12.63 -16.59 -10.13
C GLY A 31 -11.83 -15.45 -10.75
N VAL A 32 -10.67 -15.13 -10.16
CA VAL A 32 -9.79 -14.06 -10.67
C VAL A 32 -8.91 -14.61 -11.78
N GLU A 33 -9.06 -14.06 -12.98
CA GLU A 33 -8.18 -14.28 -14.14
C GLU A 33 -7.35 -13.02 -14.41
N GLY A 34 -6.27 -13.18 -15.19
CA GLY A 34 -5.39 -12.08 -15.56
C GLY A 34 -4.19 -11.84 -14.64
N VAL A 35 -3.47 -10.78 -14.95
CA VAL A 35 -2.34 -10.25 -14.16
C VAL A 35 -2.67 -8.87 -13.64
N ALA A 36 -2.37 -8.58 -12.39
CA ALA A 36 -2.65 -7.29 -11.79
C ALA A 36 -1.61 -6.25 -12.21
N ILE A 37 -2.08 -5.04 -12.49
CA ILE A 37 -1.21 -3.88 -12.78
C ILE A 37 -0.66 -3.40 -11.44
N ARG A 38 0.67 -3.39 -11.34
CA ARG A 38 1.40 -2.87 -10.19
C ARG A 38 1.68 -1.38 -10.35
N GLN A 39 2.14 -1.00 -11.53
CA GLN A 39 2.58 0.36 -11.83
C GLN A 39 2.42 0.65 -13.31
N VAL A 40 2.07 1.90 -13.61
CA VAL A 40 2.09 2.52 -14.93
C VAL A 40 3.20 3.58 -14.92
N MET A 41 4.18 3.43 -15.82
CA MET A 41 5.27 4.38 -15.98
C MET A 41 4.77 5.66 -16.64
N LYS A 42 5.23 6.82 -16.17
CA LYS A 42 4.91 8.12 -16.77
C LYS A 42 5.47 8.19 -18.20
N ASP A 43 4.77 8.91 -19.09
CA ASP A 43 5.16 9.12 -20.50
C ASP A 43 5.34 7.81 -21.31
N SER A 44 4.78 6.71 -20.81
CA SER A 44 4.75 5.41 -21.49
C SER A 44 3.54 5.27 -22.40
N ALA A 45 3.55 4.26 -23.29
CA ALA A 45 2.40 3.94 -24.13
C ALA A 45 1.13 3.64 -23.30
N ALA A 46 1.30 3.06 -22.11
CA ALA A 46 0.20 2.79 -21.18
C ALA A 46 -0.34 4.05 -20.51
N SER A 47 0.54 4.94 -20.03
CA SER A 47 0.12 6.22 -19.47
C SER A 47 -0.61 7.09 -20.50
N ASP A 48 -0.11 7.12 -21.74
CA ASP A 48 -0.74 7.88 -22.83
C ASP A 48 -2.12 7.33 -23.22
N ALA A 49 -2.31 6.02 -23.07
CA ALA A 49 -3.59 5.37 -23.29
C ALA A 49 -4.60 5.62 -22.16
N GLY A 50 -4.17 6.26 -21.06
CA GLY A 50 -5.02 6.58 -19.91
C GLY A 50 -5.04 5.51 -18.82
N LEU A 51 -4.11 4.55 -18.80
CA LEU A 51 -3.92 3.68 -17.64
C LEU A 51 -3.35 4.49 -16.48
N ILE A 52 -3.89 4.28 -15.29
CA ILE A 52 -3.49 5.01 -14.08
C ILE A 52 -2.84 4.07 -13.07
N ASN A 53 -1.97 4.62 -12.23
CA ASN A 53 -1.38 3.86 -11.13
C ASN A 53 -2.46 3.45 -10.11
N PRO A 54 -2.42 2.20 -9.60
CA PRO A 54 -3.32 1.80 -8.53
C PRO A 54 -3.07 2.65 -7.29
N GLY A 55 -4.15 3.03 -6.59
CA GLY A 55 -4.04 3.83 -5.38
C GLY A 55 -3.18 3.16 -4.29
N PRO A 56 -2.41 3.92 -3.48
CA PRO A 56 -1.43 3.37 -2.53
C PRO A 56 -2.06 2.48 -1.45
N ASN A 57 -3.34 2.70 -1.14
CA ASN A 57 -4.10 1.92 -0.16
C ASN A 57 -5.12 0.97 -0.81
N ALA A 58 -5.13 0.84 -2.14
CA ALA A 58 -6.07 -0.03 -2.84
C ALA A 58 -6.02 -1.45 -2.29
N ALA A 59 -7.19 -2.06 -2.11
CA ALA A 59 -7.27 -3.44 -1.69
C ALA A 59 -6.63 -4.32 -2.78
N PRO A 60 -5.95 -5.42 -2.44
CA PRO A 60 -5.30 -6.25 -3.45
C PRO A 60 -6.23 -6.63 -4.62
N MET A 61 -7.47 -7.04 -4.32
CA MET A 61 -8.45 -7.48 -5.33
C MET A 61 -9.10 -6.33 -6.11
N SER A 62 -8.94 -5.08 -5.67
CA SER A 62 -9.46 -3.89 -6.36
C SER A 62 -8.46 -3.28 -7.34
N ARG A 63 -7.26 -3.85 -7.48
CA ARG A 63 -6.30 -3.42 -8.49
C ARG A 63 -6.78 -3.89 -9.86
N GLU A 64 -6.65 -3.00 -10.85
CA GLU A 64 -6.95 -3.29 -12.24
C GLU A 64 -6.03 -4.42 -12.76
N ARG A 65 -6.57 -5.29 -13.61
CA ARG A 65 -5.92 -6.51 -14.08
C ARG A 65 -6.06 -6.63 -15.58
N VAL A 66 -4.96 -6.95 -16.24
CA VAL A 66 -4.95 -7.31 -17.66
C VAL A 66 -5.49 -8.72 -17.82
N ILE A 67 -6.58 -8.87 -18.56
CA ILE A 67 -7.24 -10.16 -18.86
C ILE A 67 -6.89 -10.64 -20.26
N ALA A 68 -6.68 -9.72 -21.21
CA ALA A 68 -6.30 -10.09 -22.56
C ALA A 68 -5.41 -9.03 -23.23
N VAL A 69 -4.57 -9.49 -24.16
CA VAL A 69 -3.76 -8.65 -25.06
C VAL A 69 -4.12 -9.04 -26.49
N ASN A 70 -4.60 -8.08 -27.29
CA ASN A 70 -5.08 -8.29 -28.66
C ASN A 70 -6.16 -9.39 -28.80
N GLY A 71 -6.94 -9.63 -27.74
CA GLY A 71 -7.97 -10.67 -27.69
C GLY A 71 -7.47 -12.05 -27.27
N GLU A 72 -6.15 -12.24 -27.08
CA GLU A 72 -5.58 -13.44 -26.50
C GLU A 72 -5.58 -13.35 -24.97
N THR A 73 -6.00 -14.41 -24.30
CA THR A 73 -6.17 -14.41 -22.84
C THR A 73 -4.83 -14.46 -22.11
N VAL A 74 -4.73 -13.65 -21.05
CA VAL A 74 -3.59 -13.58 -20.16
C VAL A 74 -3.95 -14.33 -18.88
N ASN A 75 -3.20 -15.39 -18.57
CA ASN A 75 -3.46 -16.20 -17.37
C ASN A 75 -2.40 -16.00 -16.29
N ASP A 76 -1.20 -15.62 -16.69
CA ASP A 76 -0.05 -15.41 -15.81
C ASP A 76 0.91 -14.36 -16.38
N VAL A 77 1.93 -14.01 -15.60
CA VAL A 77 2.91 -12.98 -15.99
C VAL A 77 3.73 -13.41 -17.21
N ALA A 78 4.00 -14.70 -17.36
CA ALA A 78 4.78 -15.20 -18.50
C ALA A 78 4.00 -15.06 -19.82
N SER A 79 2.72 -15.44 -19.82
CA SER A 79 1.80 -15.26 -20.96
C SER A 79 1.62 -13.79 -21.30
N TYR A 80 1.53 -12.90 -20.30
CA TYR A 80 1.51 -11.46 -20.53
C TYR A 80 2.75 -10.99 -21.31
N HIS A 81 3.95 -11.30 -20.82
CA HIS A 81 5.18 -10.86 -21.47
C HIS A 81 5.34 -11.46 -22.87
N ALA A 82 5.00 -12.75 -23.05
CA ALA A 82 5.04 -13.40 -24.36
C ALA A 82 4.12 -12.73 -25.40
N LEU A 83 2.99 -12.15 -24.96
CA LEU A 83 2.01 -11.48 -25.83
C LEU A 83 2.37 -10.03 -26.18
N ILE A 84 3.33 -9.41 -25.47
CA ILE A 84 3.77 -8.04 -25.74
C ILE A 84 5.19 -7.98 -26.33
N GLU A 85 5.98 -9.03 -26.16
CA GLU A 85 7.35 -9.12 -26.66
C GLU A 85 7.36 -9.28 -28.19
N GLY A 86 8.26 -8.57 -28.87
CA GLY A 86 8.45 -8.68 -30.32
C GLY A 86 7.54 -7.80 -31.20
N TYR A 87 6.70 -6.94 -30.63
CA TYR A 87 5.94 -5.97 -31.42
C TYR A 87 6.86 -4.89 -31.99
N PRO A 88 6.72 -4.54 -33.29
CA PRO A 88 7.47 -3.45 -33.88
C PRO A 88 6.90 -2.09 -33.43
N PRO A 89 7.71 -1.02 -33.45
CA PRO A 89 7.28 0.29 -32.98
C PRO A 89 6.17 0.89 -33.86
N ASN A 90 5.41 1.83 -33.30
CA ASN A 90 4.26 2.50 -33.93
C ASN A 90 3.11 1.57 -34.34
N ARG A 91 3.02 0.37 -33.73
CA ARG A 91 1.86 -0.51 -33.84
C ARG A 91 0.92 -0.33 -32.66
N SER A 92 -0.38 -0.42 -32.94
CA SER A 92 -1.40 -0.42 -31.91
C SER A 92 -1.54 -1.80 -31.27
N ILE A 93 -1.47 -1.86 -29.95
CA ILE A 93 -1.76 -3.03 -29.12
C ILE A 93 -3.01 -2.72 -28.30
N THR A 94 -3.95 -3.65 -28.26
CA THR A 94 -5.16 -3.55 -27.45
C THR A 94 -4.94 -4.32 -26.15
N ILE A 95 -5.01 -3.63 -25.02
CA ILE A 95 -4.99 -4.24 -23.69
C ILE A 95 -6.40 -4.20 -23.13
N THR A 96 -6.98 -5.37 -22.86
CA THR A 96 -8.28 -5.50 -22.20
C THR A 96 -8.05 -5.82 -20.73
N THR A 97 -8.60 -4.97 -19.86
CA THR A 97 -8.57 -5.15 -18.42
C THR A 97 -9.93 -5.57 -17.88
N ASN A 98 -10.03 -5.81 -16.58
CA ASN A 98 -11.31 -6.04 -15.90
C ASN A 98 -12.18 -4.78 -15.80
N GLU A 99 -11.66 -3.60 -16.13
CA GLU A 99 -12.38 -2.33 -16.02
C GLU A 99 -12.65 -1.72 -17.39
N ASN A 100 -11.66 -1.72 -18.28
CA ASN A 100 -11.77 -1.06 -19.57
C ASN A 100 -10.90 -1.73 -20.66
N THR A 101 -11.00 -1.23 -21.89
CA THR A 101 -10.11 -1.65 -23.00
C THR A 101 -9.32 -0.45 -23.49
N TYR A 102 -7.99 -0.59 -23.46
CA TYR A 102 -7.04 0.45 -23.81
C TYR A 102 -6.37 0.12 -25.14
N ARG A 103 -6.24 1.13 -26.00
CA ARG A 103 -5.50 1.00 -27.25
C ARG A 103 -4.18 1.75 -27.12
N LEU A 104 -3.11 1.01 -26.87
CA LEU A 104 -1.77 1.54 -26.70
C LEU A 104 -1.10 1.61 -28.08
N THR A 105 -0.29 2.64 -28.30
CA THR A 105 0.59 2.71 -29.47
C THR A 105 2.02 2.52 -29.01
N THR A 106 2.66 1.45 -29.47
CA THR A 106 4.06 1.15 -29.15
C THR A 106 4.97 2.29 -29.58
N LYS A 107 5.89 2.69 -28.70
CA LYS A 107 6.86 3.75 -29.00
C LYS A 107 8.18 3.11 -29.45
N PRO A 108 8.87 3.68 -30.44
CA PRO A 108 10.23 3.25 -30.72
C PRO A 108 11.16 3.63 -29.57
N ASN A 109 12.22 2.84 -29.38
CA ASN A 109 13.31 3.29 -28.53
C ASN A 109 13.94 4.54 -29.14
N THR A 110 13.97 5.64 -28.40
CA THR A 110 14.60 6.89 -28.83
C THR A 110 15.72 7.28 -27.88
N VAL A 111 16.83 7.71 -28.45
CA VAL A 111 17.90 8.40 -27.70
C VAL A 111 18.04 9.79 -28.31
N ILE A 112 18.30 10.78 -27.47
CA ILE A 112 18.54 12.14 -27.94
C ILE A 112 19.95 12.18 -28.56
N ASP A 113 20.02 12.51 -29.84
CA ASP A 113 21.25 12.70 -30.61
C ASP A 113 21.38 14.19 -30.93
N TYR A 114 22.50 14.81 -30.58
CA TYR A 114 22.72 16.24 -30.79
C TYR A 114 23.58 16.44 -32.03
N ARG A 115 23.11 17.24 -32.99
CA ARG A 115 23.93 17.66 -34.15
C ARG A 115 24.04 19.17 -34.22
N ASP A 116 25.19 19.60 -34.69
CA ASP A 116 25.47 21.00 -34.96
C ASP A 116 25.01 21.30 -36.40
N GLU A 117 24.04 22.20 -36.56
CA GLU A 117 23.58 22.70 -37.85
C GLU A 117 23.94 24.18 -38.01
N GLU A 118 24.37 24.54 -39.22
CA GLU A 118 24.62 25.92 -39.60
C GLU A 118 23.30 26.57 -40.04
N VAL A 119 22.83 27.53 -39.26
CA VAL A 119 21.63 28.31 -39.57
C VAL A 119 22.06 29.69 -40.06
N LEU A 120 21.56 30.10 -41.22
CA LEU A 120 21.76 31.46 -41.72
C LEU A 120 20.73 32.39 -41.06
N GLY A 121 21.21 33.34 -40.25
CA GLY A 121 20.39 34.41 -39.71
C GLY A 121 19.99 35.44 -40.76
N GLU A 122 18.97 36.25 -40.45
CA GLU A 122 18.48 37.35 -41.32
C GLU A 122 19.57 38.37 -41.69
N ASP A 123 20.65 38.44 -40.91
CA ASP A 123 21.80 39.32 -41.12
C ASP A 123 22.92 38.71 -42.00
N ASN A 124 22.65 37.59 -42.71
CA ASN A 124 23.65 36.81 -43.47
C ASN A 124 24.80 36.23 -42.62
N THR A 125 24.64 36.17 -41.30
CA THR A 125 25.58 35.54 -40.37
C THR A 125 25.22 34.07 -40.16
N THR A 126 26.21 33.19 -40.26
CA THR A 126 26.03 31.75 -40.04
C THR A 126 26.27 31.43 -38.56
N THR A 127 25.23 31.01 -37.85
CA THR A 127 25.33 30.55 -36.45
C THR A 127 25.22 29.03 -36.40
N VAL A 128 26.13 28.40 -35.65
CA VAL A 128 26.06 26.96 -35.40
C VAL A 128 25.10 26.73 -34.25
N GLN A 129 23.94 26.13 -34.54
CA GLN A 129 22.94 25.77 -33.54
C GLN A 129 23.02 24.27 -33.28
N ARG A 130 23.10 23.89 -32.00
CA ARG A 130 23.10 22.48 -31.60
C ARG A 130 21.65 22.00 -31.44
N VAL A 131 21.15 21.31 -32.44
CA VAL A 131 19.77 20.85 -32.52
C VAL A 131 19.69 19.40 -32.00
N ALA A 132 18.72 19.15 -31.13
CA ALA A 132 18.44 17.82 -30.61
C ALA A 132 17.52 17.05 -31.58
N TYR A 133 17.96 15.88 -32.00
CA TYR A 133 17.18 14.96 -32.84
C TYR A 133 16.86 13.70 -32.04
N ASN A 134 15.60 13.29 -32.07
CA ASN A 134 15.22 11.98 -31.56
C ASN A 134 15.74 10.91 -32.51
N LYS A 135 16.86 10.27 -32.15
CA LYS A 135 17.40 9.14 -32.91
C LYS A 135 16.69 7.87 -32.48
N THR A 136 15.96 7.30 -33.42
CA THR A 136 15.28 6.02 -33.25
C THR A 136 16.32 4.89 -33.25
N LEU A 137 16.40 4.15 -32.15
CA LEU A 137 17.14 2.89 -32.07
C LEU A 137 16.28 1.73 -32.58
N ASN A 138 16.92 0.63 -32.96
CA ASN A 138 16.20 -0.61 -33.22
C ASN A 138 15.59 -1.14 -31.92
N GLY A 139 14.30 -1.47 -31.97
CA GLY A 139 13.54 -1.99 -30.84
C GLY A 139 12.36 -1.11 -30.47
N THR A 140 11.57 -1.62 -29.55
CA THR A 140 10.32 -1.02 -29.09
C THR A 140 10.46 -0.77 -27.60
N GLN A 141 10.08 0.41 -27.15
CA GLN A 141 10.05 0.75 -25.73
C GLN A 141 9.03 -0.13 -25.03
N ASP A 142 9.29 -0.49 -23.77
CA ASP A 142 8.31 -1.17 -22.93
C ASP A 142 6.99 -0.37 -22.91
N LEU A 143 5.86 -1.07 -22.85
CA LEU A 143 4.54 -0.44 -22.77
C LEU A 143 4.39 0.44 -21.51
N GLY A 144 5.26 0.26 -20.52
CA GLY A 144 5.27 0.96 -19.25
C GLY A 144 4.32 0.36 -18.24
N LEU A 145 4.02 -0.94 -18.37
CA LEU A 145 3.17 -1.67 -17.43
C LEU A 145 4.00 -2.68 -16.65
N VAL A 146 4.11 -2.44 -15.35
CA VAL A 146 4.66 -3.43 -14.42
C VAL A 146 3.50 -4.27 -13.92
N VAL A 147 3.54 -5.58 -14.17
CA VAL A 147 2.47 -6.53 -13.79
C VAL A 147 2.95 -7.60 -12.80
N TYR A 148 2.01 -8.22 -12.10
CA TYR A 148 2.29 -9.35 -11.20
C TYR A 148 1.10 -10.32 -11.13
N PRO A 149 1.26 -11.54 -10.57
CA PRO A 149 0.15 -12.48 -10.47
C PRO A 149 -1.04 -11.87 -9.75
N ALA A 150 -2.23 -11.98 -10.34
CA ALA A 150 -3.43 -11.38 -9.75
C ALA A 150 -3.68 -11.95 -8.34
N PRO A 151 -3.91 -11.09 -7.34
CA PRO A 151 -4.20 -11.55 -5.99
C PRO A 151 -5.52 -12.31 -5.98
N ARG A 152 -5.60 -13.34 -5.12
CA ARG A 152 -6.81 -14.18 -4.96
C ARG A 152 -7.63 -13.83 -3.70
N SER A 153 -7.13 -12.91 -2.89
CA SER A 153 -7.80 -12.41 -1.69
C SER A 153 -7.31 -11.00 -1.35
N ASN A 154 -8.08 -10.28 -0.56
CA ASN A 154 -7.69 -9.00 0.03
C ASN A 154 -6.77 -9.12 1.25
N LEU A 155 -6.41 -10.33 1.66
CA LEU A 155 -5.46 -10.53 2.75
C LEU A 155 -4.08 -10.06 2.31
N ARG A 156 -3.51 -9.12 3.06
CA ARG A 156 -2.15 -8.67 2.88
C ARG A 156 -1.25 -9.48 3.80
N LEU A 157 -0.16 -10.01 3.25
CA LEU A 157 0.79 -10.84 3.99
C LEU A 157 2.00 -10.00 4.38
N GLY A 158 2.36 -10.06 5.66
CA GLY A 158 3.55 -9.42 6.19
C GLY A 158 4.83 -10.04 5.66
N LEU A 159 5.95 -9.36 5.92
CA LEU A 159 7.25 -9.73 5.39
C LEU A 159 7.69 -11.15 5.76
N ASP A 160 7.33 -11.61 6.96
CA ASP A 160 7.69 -12.94 7.46
C ASP A 160 7.06 -14.07 6.64
N LEU A 161 5.95 -13.77 5.94
CA LEU A 161 5.21 -14.71 5.10
C LEU A 161 5.50 -14.51 3.61
N SER A 162 5.66 -13.26 3.17
CA SER A 162 5.92 -12.92 1.75
C SER A 162 7.40 -12.97 1.37
N GLY A 163 8.30 -12.87 2.36
CA GLY A 163 9.71 -12.59 2.15
C GLY A 163 9.99 -11.13 1.77
N GLY A 164 11.23 -10.71 1.96
CA GLY A 164 11.75 -9.37 1.65
C GLY A 164 12.63 -8.81 2.77
N THR A 165 12.71 -7.48 2.85
CA THR A 165 13.55 -6.78 3.82
C THR A 165 12.77 -5.84 4.73
N ARG A 166 13.12 -5.83 6.02
CA ARG A 166 12.68 -4.86 7.02
C ARG A 166 13.88 -4.06 7.51
N VAL A 167 13.79 -2.74 7.47
CA VAL A 167 14.78 -1.83 8.04
C VAL A 167 14.10 -0.92 9.06
N ILE A 168 14.67 -0.84 10.26
CA ILE A 168 14.24 0.05 11.33
C ILE A 168 15.24 1.19 11.42
N LEU A 169 14.74 2.39 11.14
CA LEU A 169 15.48 3.64 11.16
C LEU A 169 15.09 4.43 12.41
N LYS A 170 16.05 5.12 13.02
CA LYS A 170 15.83 6.06 14.12
C LYS A 170 16.39 7.43 13.75
N PRO A 171 15.59 8.50 13.79
CA PRO A 171 16.10 9.86 13.74
C PRO A 171 17.13 10.10 14.85
N LYS A 172 18.27 10.72 14.50
CA LYS A 172 19.29 11.08 15.50
C LYS A 172 18.78 12.05 16.55
N GLU A 173 17.79 12.86 16.19
CA GLU A 173 17.19 13.88 17.03
C GLU A 173 15.67 13.76 16.95
N ARG A 174 14.98 14.26 17.99
CA ARG A 174 13.51 14.31 17.99
C ARG A 174 13.05 15.26 16.90
N VAL A 175 12.08 14.80 16.13
CA VAL A 175 11.54 15.53 14.97
C VAL A 175 10.05 15.79 15.15
N SER A 176 9.54 16.83 14.50
CA SER A 176 8.10 17.10 14.50
C SER A 176 7.35 16.00 13.72
N GLN A 177 6.04 15.89 13.94
CA GLN A 177 5.22 14.92 13.19
C GLN A 177 5.22 15.22 11.69
N ASP A 178 5.31 16.49 11.30
CA ASP A 178 5.35 16.91 9.90
C ASP A 178 6.68 16.56 9.24
N ASP A 179 7.79 16.68 9.99
CA ASP A 179 9.11 16.25 9.53
C ASP A 179 9.15 14.72 9.38
N LEU A 180 8.59 13.96 10.34
CA LEU A 180 8.46 12.51 10.22
C LEU A 180 7.67 12.10 8.97
N ASN A 181 6.55 12.74 8.71
CA ASN A 181 5.74 12.48 7.51
C ASN A 181 6.55 12.78 6.24
N THR A 182 7.31 13.88 6.25
CA THR A 182 8.19 14.27 5.14
C THR A 182 9.31 13.25 4.90
N ILE A 183 9.94 12.75 5.97
CA ILE A 183 10.95 11.70 5.89
C ILE A 183 10.34 10.41 5.31
N ILE A 184 9.14 10.02 5.78
CA ILE A 184 8.43 8.85 5.29
C ILE A 184 8.13 8.97 3.79
N ASP A 185 7.61 10.12 3.35
CA ASP A 185 7.30 10.38 1.95
C ASP A 185 8.57 10.39 1.08
N ASN A 186 9.66 10.98 1.57
CA ASN A 186 10.97 10.97 0.91
C ASN A 186 11.51 9.54 0.73
N ILE A 187 11.45 8.72 1.79
CA ILE A 187 11.89 7.31 1.73
C ILE A 187 11.04 6.55 0.70
N LYS A 188 9.71 6.71 0.73
CA LYS A 188 8.82 6.07 -0.25
C LYS A 188 9.19 6.46 -1.68
N GLN A 189 9.37 7.76 -1.93
CA GLN A 189 9.67 8.26 -3.27
C GLN A 189 11.01 7.72 -3.78
N ARG A 190 12.05 7.71 -2.94
CA ARG A 190 13.35 7.15 -3.31
C ARG A 190 13.25 5.66 -3.63
N LEU A 191 12.62 4.87 -2.78
CA LEU A 191 12.48 3.43 -3.01
C LEU A 191 11.66 3.12 -4.28
N ASN A 192 10.65 3.94 -4.59
CA ASN A 192 9.89 3.82 -5.84
C ASN A 192 10.75 4.07 -7.08
N VAL A 193 11.71 5.00 -7.04
CA VAL A 193 12.62 5.31 -8.16
C VAL A 193 13.48 4.09 -8.51
N TYR A 194 13.91 3.32 -7.50
CA TYR A 194 14.63 2.07 -7.70
C TYR A 194 13.73 0.89 -8.12
N GLY A 195 12.46 1.14 -8.46
CA GLY A 195 11.51 0.11 -8.91
C GLY A 195 11.06 -0.86 -7.81
N LEU A 196 11.37 -0.57 -6.54
CA LEU A 196 10.96 -1.41 -5.42
C LEU A 196 9.44 -1.32 -5.23
N SER A 197 8.84 -2.46 -4.95
CA SER A 197 7.39 -2.65 -4.98
C SER A 197 6.84 -3.04 -3.61
N ASP A 198 5.55 -2.79 -3.36
CA ASP A 198 4.84 -3.12 -2.12
C ASP A 198 5.59 -2.64 -0.85
N ILE A 199 6.10 -1.40 -0.93
CA ILE A 199 6.82 -0.73 0.15
C ILE A 199 5.84 -0.26 1.23
N VAL A 200 6.06 -0.68 2.46
CA VAL A 200 5.34 -0.20 3.64
C VAL A 200 6.30 0.62 4.49
N VAL A 201 6.09 1.93 4.53
CA VAL A 201 6.83 2.83 5.44
C VAL A 201 5.88 3.37 6.48
N ARG A 202 6.18 3.15 7.76
CA ARG A 202 5.37 3.60 8.91
C ARG A 202 6.23 4.13 10.04
N SER A 203 5.71 5.09 10.80
CA SER A 203 6.31 5.50 12.07
C SER A 203 5.83 4.61 13.22
N SER A 204 6.68 4.49 14.25
CA SER A 204 6.35 3.88 15.52
C SER A 204 7.06 4.63 16.66
N LYS A 205 6.47 4.57 17.85
CA LYS A 205 7.10 5.07 19.09
C LYS A 205 7.31 3.91 20.04
N ASP A 206 8.43 3.90 20.73
CA ASP A 206 8.63 2.98 21.85
C ASP A 206 8.03 3.55 23.16
N LEU A 207 8.16 2.78 24.24
CA LEU A 207 7.70 3.16 25.57
C LEU A 207 8.48 4.34 26.19
N ALA A 208 9.68 4.64 25.68
CA ALA A 208 10.48 5.79 26.08
C ALA A 208 10.10 7.07 25.29
N GLY A 209 9.27 6.93 24.25
CA GLY A 209 8.82 8.02 23.40
C GLY A 209 9.77 8.35 22.25
N ASP A 210 10.73 7.46 21.94
CA ASP A 210 11.62 7.62 20.81
C ASP A 210 10.92 7.22 19.50
N ASP A 211 11.16 8.00 18.44
CA ASP A 211 10.60 7.78 17.12
C ASP A 211 11.41 6.75 16.31
N TYR A 212 10.69 5.86 15.64
CA TYR A 212 11.25 4.88 14.71
C TYR A 212 10.48 4.94 13.40
N ILE A 213 11.18 4.70 12.30
CA ILE A 213 10.61 4.55 10.97
C ILE A 213 10.90 3.13 10.51
N ILE A 214 9.84 2.37 10.28
CA ILE A 214 9.92 0.98 9.84
C ILE A 214 9.64 0.98 8.34
N VAL A 215 10.61 0.50 7.57
CA VAL A 215 10.55 0.30 6.12
C VAL A 215 10.48 -1.20 5.87
N GLU A 216 9.41 -1.69 5.26
CA GLU A 216 9.25 -3.08 4.83
C GLU A 216 9.08 -3.13 3.32
N ILE A 217 9.86 -3.97 2.65
CA ILE A 217 9.85 -4.09 1.19
C ILE A 217 9.78 -5.57 0.83
N ALA A 218 8.68 -5.97 0.22
CA ALA A 218 8.46 -7.36 -0.17
C ALA A 218 9.42 -7.79 -1.29
N GLY A 219 9.99 -8.99 -1.19
CA GLY A 219 10.86 -9.57 -2.21
C GLY A 219 12.24 -8.90 -2.42
N ALA A 220 12.52 -7.78 -1.76
CA ALA A 220 13.77 -7.04 -1.93
C ALA A 220 14.93 -7.61 -1.08
N ASN A 221 16.16 -7.46 -1.59
CA ASN A 221 17.37 -7.90 -0.90
C ASN A 221 17.76 -6.95 0.25
N LYS A 222 18.16 -7.51 1.38
CA LYS A 222 18.53 -6.75 2.58
C LYS A 222 19.64 -5.74 2.33
N ASN A 223 20.71 -6.16 1.66
CA ASN A 223 21.89 -5.33 1.49
C ASN A 223 21.62 -4.17 0.54
N GLU A 224 20.88 -4.44 -0.53
CA GLU A 224 20.44 -3.44 -1.50
C GLU A 224 19.59 -2.36 -0.80
N VAL A 225 18.53 -2.77 -0.10
CA VAL A 225 17.65 -1.83 0.61
C VAL A 225 18.40 -1.05 1.69
N GLN A 226 19.30 -1.71 2.42
CA GLN A 226 20.12 -1.05 3.42
C GLN A 226 21.04 0.01 2.80
N GLU A 227 21.66 -0.28 1.66
CA GLU A 227 22.51 0.66 0.94
C GLU A 227 21.73 1.87 0.43
N LEU A 228 20.54 1.63 -0.13
CA LEU A 228 19.65 2.70 -0.60
C LEU A 228 19.21 3.64 0.53
N LEU A 229 18.86 3.06 1.68
CA LEU A 229 18.42 3.83 2.85
C LEU A 229 19.56 4.50 3.60
N ALA A 230 20.78 3.93 3.57
CA ALA A 230 21.96 4.50 4.19
C ALA A 230 22.52 5.69 3.41
N LYS A 231 22.36 5.71 2.08
CA LYS A 231 22.77 6.84 1.25
C LYS A 231 21.90 8.06 1.57
N GLN A 232 22.55 9.19 1.81
CA GLN A 232 21.87 10.48 1.79
C GLN A 232 21.45 10.75 0.35
N GLY A 233 20.13 10.89 0.11
CA GLY A 233 19.59 11.10 -1.22
C GLY A 233 20.22 12.32 -1.90
N LYS A 234 20.53 12.20 -3.18
CA LYS A 234 21.14 13.24 -4.01
C LYS A 234 20.11 13.75 -5.00
N PHE A 235 19.51 14.91 -4.72
CA PHE A 235 18.64 15.60 -5.67
C PHE A 235 19.44 16.63 -6.50
N GLU A 236 19.34 16.56 -7.82
CA GLU A 236 19.93 17.52 -8.76
C GLU A 236 18.92 17.94 -9.84
N ALA A 237 18.78 19.23 -10.07
CA ALA A 237 18.10 19.75 -11.25
C ALA A 237 19.12 20.21 -12.28
N LYS A 238 18.98 19.76 -13.53
CA LYS A 238 19.93 20.01 -14.62
C LYS A 238 19.27 20.66 -15.83
N ILE A 239 20.01 21.51 -16.53
CA ILE A 239 19.64 22.05 -17.85
C ILE A 239 20.69 21.53 -18.83
N GLY A 240 20.32 20.55 -19.65
CA GLY A 240 21.32 19.75 -20.36
C GLY A 240 22.21 19.01 -19.37
N ASP A 241 23.54 19.11 -19.53
CA ASP A 241 24.50 18.43 -18.65
C ASP A 241 24.84 19.25 -17.38
N ASP A 242 24.43 20.52 -17.33
CA ASP A 242 24.81 21.45 -16.27
C ASP A 242 23.84 21.42 -15.09
N THR A 243 24.38 21.27 -13.88
CA THR A 243 23.57 21.28 -12.65
C THR A 243 23.20 22.71 -12.25
N VAL A 244 21.90 22.99 -12.24
CA VAL A 244 21.34 24.29 -11.88
C VAL A 244 21.24 24.45 -10.36
N PHE A 245 20.58 23.51 -9.69
CA PHE A 245 20.45 23.52 -8.25
C PHE A 245 20.39 22.11 -7.65
N LYS A 246 20.91 21.98 -6.43
CA LYS A 246 20.91 20.75 -5.64
C LYS A 246 19.96 20.84 -4.45
N GLY A 247 19.41 19.71 -4.04
CA GLY A 247 18.53 19.66 -2.87
C GLY A 247 19.28 20.03 -1.59
N GLY A 248 18.56 20.62 -0.64
CA GLY A 248 19.13 21.10 0.62
C GLY A 248 19.68 22.51 0.56
N ASN A 249 20.85 22.69 -0.04
CA ASN A 249 21.56 23.97 0.05
C ASN A 249 21.09 24.99 -1.01
N ASP A 250 20.70 24.55 -2.21
CA ASP A 250 20.32 25.48 -3.29
C ASP A 250 18.81 25.77 -3.34
N ILE A 251 17.96 24.81 -2.90
CA ILE A 251 16.52 25.02 -2.67
C ILE A 251 16.31 25.22 -1.18
N THR A 252 16.06 26.47 -0.77
CA THR A 252 15.95 26.85 0.65
C THR A 252 14.55 26.65 1.21
N TYR A 253 13.53 26.64 0.36
CA TYR A 253 12.14 26.44 0.77
C TYR A 253 11.30 25.84 -0.37
N VAL A 254 10.41 24.91 0.00
CA VAL A 254 9.38 24.36 -0.89
C VAL A 254 8.03 24.57 -0.20
N CYS A 255 7.17 25.41 -0.79
CA CYS A 255 5.87 25.71 -0.18
C CYS A 255 4.95 24.49 -0.21
N ARG A 256 4.41 24.13 0.97
CA ARG A 256 3.40 23.06 1.15
C ARG A 256 2.12 23.54 1.85
N SER A 257 2.04 24.81 2.22
CA SER A 257 0.84 25.38 2.83
C SER A 257 -0.23 25.65 1.78
N ALA A 258 -1.49 25.73 2.20
CA ALA A 258 -2.61 26.06 1.31
C ALA A 258 -2.57 27.51 0.78
N GLU A 259 -1.63 28.34 1.27
CA GLU A 259 -1.47 29.74 0.89
C GLU A 259 -0.67 29.89 -0.41
N CYS A 260 0.32 29.03 -0.64
CA CYS A 260 1.22 29.09 -1.79
C CYS A 260 1.40 27.74 -2.50
N SER A 261 0.52 26.77 -2.23
CA SER A 261 0.44 25.51 -2.98
C SER A 261 -1.00 25.03 -3.07
N GLY A 262 -1.35 24.40 -4.18
CA GLY A 262 -2.65 23.75 -4.37
C GLY A 262 -3.06 23.68 -5.83
N ILE A 263 -4.32 23.33 -6.04
CA ILE A 263 -4.97 23.49 -7.35
C ILE A 263 -5.02 24.99 -7.65
N ASP A 264 -4.51 25.36 -8.83
CA ASP A 264 -4.44 26.74 -9.28
C ASP A 264 -5.86 27.33 -9.31
N ARG A 265 -6.10 28.42 -8.57
CA ARG A 265 -7.43 29.02 -8.46
C ARG A 265 -7.89 29.74 -9.72
N ASN A 266 -6.95 30.14 -10.58
CA ASN A 266 -7.24 30.86 -11.81
C ASN A 266 -7.57 29.90 -12.96
N VAL A 267 -6.99 28.70 -12.95
CA VAL A 267 -7.25 27.69 -13.99
C VAL A 267 -8.25 26.63 -13.53
N GLY A 268 -8.12 26.16 -12.28
CA GLY A 268 -9.00 25.17 -11.69
C GLY A 268 -8.95 23.81 -12.37
N CYS A 269 -10.10 23.13 -12.36
CA CYS A 269 -10.34 21.88 -13.07
C CYS A 269 -11.22 22.15 -14.30
N GLY A 270 -10.72 21.79 -15.47
CA GLY A 270 -11.46 21.82 -16.73
C GLY A 270 -11.94 20.43 -17.16
N GLN A 271 -12.88 20.40 -18.09
CA GLN A 271 -13.29 19.18 -18.78
C GLN A 271 -12.68 19.17 -20.18
N GLY A 272 -11.94 18.11 -20.51
CA GLY A 272 -11.26 17.91 -21.78
C GLY A 272 -11.76 16.68 -22.54
N ALA A 273 -11.19 16.43 -23.72
CA ALA A 273 -11.46 15.23 -24.50
C ALA A 273 -10.84 14.01 -23.80
N GLY A 274 -11.64 13.31 -22.98
CA GLY A 274 -11.22 12.12 -22.24
C GLY A 274 -11.39 12.20 -20.72
N GLY A 275 -11.89 13.30 -20.15
CA GLY A 275 -12.14 13.40 -18.70
C GLY A 275 -11.99 14.83 -18.16
N TYR A 276 -11.59 14.93 -16.90
CA TYR A 276 -11.25 16.19 -16.24
C TYR A 276 -9.75 16.34 -16.11
N ASN A 277 -9.25 17.56 -16.24
CA ASN A 277 -7.87 17.92 -15.99
C ASN A 277 -7.82 19.11 -15.01
N CYS A 278 -6.97 19.02 -13.99
CA CYS A 278 -6.74 20.15 -13.10
C CYS A 278 -5.27 20.57 -13.17
N ARG A 279 -4.99 21.84 -12.87
CA ARG A 279 -3.62 22.35 -12.75
C ARG A 279 -3.28 22.65 -11.31
N PHE A 280 -2.06 22.38 -10.90
CA PHE A 280 -1.51 22.84 -9.63
C PHE A 280 -0.41 23.85 -9.87
N SER A 281 -0.15 24.64 -8.84
CA SER A 281 1.07 25.42 -8.73
C SER A 281 1.56 25.46 -7.28
N PHE A 282 2.88 25.58 -7.10
CA PHE A 282 3.49 25.84 -5.80
C PHE A 282 4.78 26.64 -5.97
N GLN A 283 5.12 27.44 -4.96
CA GLN A 283 6.35 28.25 -4.97
C GLN A 283 7.53 27.49 -4.35
N ILE A 284 8.71 27.66 -4.93
CA ILE A 284 9.99 27.34 -4.31
C ILE A 284 10.83 28.60 -4.14
N SER A 285 11.72 28.58 -3.15
CA SER A 285 12.75 29.60 -2.98
C SER A 285 14.14 28.98 -3.17
N LEU A 286 14.94 29.66 -3.97
CA LEU A 286 16.31 29.34 -4.32
C LEU A 286 17.28 30.21 -3.52
N SER A 287 18.47 29.69 -3.26
CA SER A 287 19.59 30.52 -2.82
C SER A 287 19.96 31.56 -3.88
N PRO A 288 20.50 32.74 -3.50
CA PRO A 288 20.95 33.74 -4.46
C PRO A 288 21.97 33.19 -5.47
N GLU A 289 22.85 32.29 -5.01
CA GLU A 289 23.86 31.64 -5.84
C GLU A 289 23.23 30.73 -6.90
N SER A 290 22.21 29.95 -6.53
CA SER A 290 21.54 29.03 -7.47
C SER A 290 20.61 29.77 -8.42
N ALA A 291 19.93 30.83 -7.96
CA ALA A 291 19.18 31.75 -8.82
C ALA A 291 20.08 32.40 -9.88
N LYS A 292 21.30 32.80 -9.50
CA LYS A 292 22.27 33.33 -10.46
C LYS A 292 22.74 32.26 -11.45
N ARG A 293 23.03 31.04 -10.97
CA ARG A 293 23.43 29.91 -11.84
C ARG A 293 22.34 29.60 -12.87
N GLN A 294 21.07 29.57 -12.46
CA GLN A 294 19.92 29.43 -13.34
C GLN A 294 19.84 30.55 -14.38
N ALA A 295 20.01 31.80 -13.97
CA ALA A 295 20.02 32.93 -14.88
C ALA A 295 21.14 32.83 -15.93
N ASP A 296 22.36 32.48 -15.51
CA ASP A 296 23.51 32.37 -16.40
C ASP A 296 23.35 31.21 -17.40
N LEU A 297 22.87 30.03 -16.96
CA LEU A 297 22.61 28.87 -17.82
C LEU A 297 21.46 29.08 -18.81
N THR A 298 20.50 29.94 -18.48
CA THR A 298 19.35 30.21 -19.35
C THR A 298 19.55 31.38 -20.30
N ARG A 299 20.56 32.24 -20.08
CA ARG A 299 20.75 33.50 -20.84
C ARG A 299 20.87 33.29 -22.36
N GLU A 300 21.57 32.24 -22.77
CA GLU A 300 21.84 31.95 -24.19
C GLU A 300 20.80 31.00 -24.82
N LEU A 301 19.84 30.48 -24.05
CA LEU A 301 18.85 29.52 -24.57
C LEU A 301 17.84 30.19 -25.48
N ASN A 302 17.51 29.55 -26.60
CA ASN A 302 16.46 30.05 -27.49
C ASN A 302 15.07 29.91 -26.86
N VAL A 303 14.15 30.78 -27.27
CA VAL A 303 12.74 30.72 -26.88
C VAL A 303 11.98 29.96 -27.96
N MET A 304 11.35 28.86 -27.57
CA MET A 304 10.47 28.06 -28.40
C MET A 304 9.04 28.61 -28.29
N LEU A 305 8.41 28.85 -29.44
CA LEU A 305 7.00 29.23 -29.53
C LEU A 305 6.17 27.93 -29.64
N ASP A 306 5.50 27.54 -28.56
CA ASP A 306 4.52 26.46 -28.57
C ASP A 306 3.09 27.01 -28.41
N GLN A 307 2.08 26.26 -28.87
CA GLN A 307 0.66 26.57 -28.67
C GLN A 307 0.29 26.66 -27.18
N SER A 308 1.13 26.10 -26.29
CA SER A 308 0.94 26.07 -24.84
C SER A 308 1.63 27.22 -24.09
N GLY A 309 2.48 28.01 -24.75
CA GLY A 309 3.23 29.12 -24.15
C GLY A 309 4.67 29.28 -24.67
N ASN A 310 5.36 30.31 -24.19
CA ASN A 310 6.76 30.58 -24.53
C ASN A 310 7.69 29.89 -23.51
N TYR A 311 8.44 28.90 -23.97
CA TYR A 311 9.36 28.12 -23.14
C TYR A 311 10.78 28.17 -23.69
N LEU A 312 11.78 27.85 -22.87
CA LEU A 312 13.17 27.74 -23.31
C LEU A 312 13.42 26.40 -24.01
N GLU A 313 14.37 26.40 -24.96
CA GLU A 313 14.69 25.23 -25.78
C GLU A 313 15.16 24.00 -24.97
N LYS A 314 15.80 24.22 -23.81
CA LYS A 314 16.22 23.14 -22.90
C LYS A 314 15.30 23.09 -21.68
N PRO A 315 14.81 21.90 -21.32
CA PRO A 315 14.01 21.74 -20.10
C PRO A 315 14.92 21.68 -18.85
N LEU A 316 14.27 21.66 -17.69
CA LEU A 316 14.85 21.39 -16.40
C LEU A 316 14.58 19.93 -16.02
N ASP A 317 15.61 19.09 -16.10
CA ASP A 317 15.54 17.69 -15.74
C ASP A 317 15.83 17.50 -14.26
N LEU A 318 14.95 16.78 -13.57
CA LEU A 318 15.02 16.50 -12.14
C LEU A 318 15.56 15.08 -11.94
N TYR A 319 16.68 14.97 -11.23
CA TYR A 319 17.33 13.71 -10.92
C TYR A 319 17.28 13.44 -9.41
N LEU A 320 17.05 12.17 -9.07
CA LEU A 320 17.16 11.67 -7.71
C LEU A 320 18.07 10.45 -7.69
N ASP A 321 19.20 10.54 -6.99
CA ASP A 321 20.24 9.52 -6.97
C ASP A 321 20.69 9.12 -8.41
N ASP A 322 20.88 10.14 -9.26
CA ASP A 322 21.29 10.04 -10.67
C ASP A 322 20.25 9.41 -11.63
N GLU A 323 19.07 9.04 -11.13
CA GLU A 323 17.92 8.60 -11.94
C GLU A 323 17.01 9.78 -12.31
N LEU A 324 16.60 9.89 -13.57
CA LEU A 324 15.68 10.93 -14.03
C LEU A 324 14.28 10.66 -13.48
N VAL A 325 13.74 11.57 -12.67
CA VAL A 325 12.43 11.42 -12.00
C VAL A 325 11.33 12.32 -12.53
N ASP A 326 11.71 13.45 -13.14
CA ASP A 326 10.77 14.32 -13.85
C ASP A 326 11.50 15.30 -14.78
N THR A 327 10.76 15.90 -15.69
CA THR A 327 11.26 16.96 -16.58
C THR A 327 10.26 18.11 -16.58
N LEU A 328 10.74 19.33 -16.32
CA LEU A 328 9.94 20.55 -16.28
C LEU A 328 10.33 21.49 -17.41
N GLN A 329 9.34 22.12 -18.04
CA GLN A 329 9.60 23.19 -19.00
C GLN A 329 9.92 24.50 -18.28
N ILE A 330 10.86 25.29 -18.82
CA ILE A 330 11.27 26.57 -18.23
C ILE A 330 10.58 27.70 -18.99
N SER A 331 9.82 28.54 -18.28
CA SER A 331 9.17 29.73 -18.86
C SER A 331 10.22 30.70 -19.43
N ALA A 332 9.94 31.27 -20.60
CA ALA A 332 10.80 32.28 -21.22
C ALA A 332 11.02 33.52 -20.34
N GLU A 333 10.12 33.80 -19.38
CA GLU A 333 10.26 34.90 -18.42
C GLU A 333 11.44 34.73 -17.44
N LEU A 334 11.95 33.50 -17.29
CA LEU A 334 13.10 33.18 -16.44
C LEU A 334 14.43 33.27 -17.21
N LYS A 335 14.41 33.54 -18.52
CA LYS A 335 15.61 33.66 -19.36
C LYS A 335 16.54 34.75 -18.84
N GLY A 336 17.75 34.38 -18.40
CA GLY A 336 18.75 35.35 -17.97
C GLY A 336 18.42 36.08 -16.66
N ARG A 337 17.33 35.70 -15.97
CA ARG A 337 16.81 36.41 -14.80
C ARG A 337 17.08 35.62 -13.53
N ALA A 338 17.85 36.20 -12.60
CA ALA A 338 18.12 35.59 -11.30
C ALA A 338 16.92 35.78 -10.37
N SER A 339 15.95 34.85 -10.44
CA SER A 339 14.79 34.83 -9.55
C SER A 339 15.03 33.86 -8.40
N THR A 340 14.94 34.36 -7.16
CA THR A 340 14.98 33.50 -5.97
C THR A 340 13.65 32.78 -5.78
N ASP A 341 12.53 33.40 -6.14
CA ASP A 341 11.23 32.77 -6.05
C ASP A 341 10.78 32.29 -7.42
N ILE A 342 10.48 30.99 -7.52
CA ILE A 342 10.05 30.34 -8.76
C ILE A 342 8.73 29.62 -8.50
N LEU A 343 7.78 29.83 -9.41
CA LEU A 343 6.53 29.09 -9.44
C LEU A 343 6.70 27.82 -10.27
N ILE A 344 6.50 26.67 -9.63
CA ILE A 344 6.40 25.38 -10.33
C ILE A 344 4.92 25.10 -10.57
N SER A 345 4.60 24.66 -11.79
CA SER A 345 3.23 24.28 -12.16
C SER A 345 3.21 22.93 -12.87
N GLY A 346 2.07 22.27 -12.81
CA GLY A 346 1.82 21.02 -13.51
C GLY A 346 0.34 20.69 -13.52
N SER A 347 0.00 19.47 -13.91
CA SER A 347 -1.38 19.02 -14.03
C SER A 347 -1.57 17.59 -13.53
N GLY A 348 -2.84 17.24 -13.33
CA GLY A 348 -3.30 15.88 -13.17
C GLY A 348 -4.62 15.68 -13.91
N SER A 349 -5.03 14.42 -14.07
CA SER A 349 -6.20 14.05 -14.84
C SER A 349 -6.99 12.92 -14.19
N GLY A 350 -8.27 12.80 -14.54
CA GLY A 350 -9.15 11.75 -14.03
C GLY A 350 -10.45 11.67 -14.79
N THR A 351 -11.17 10.56 -14.65
CA THR A 351 -12.46 10.38 -15.33
C THR A 351 -13.53 11.29 -14.72
N THR A 352 -13.42 11.54 -13.41
CA THR A 352 -14.24 12.50 -12.68
C THR A 352 -13.41 13.70 -12.22
N GLN A 353 -14.08 14.83 -11.97
CA GLN A 353 -13.43 16.01 -11.41
C GLN A 353 -12.75 15.73 -10.07
N GLN A 354 -13.33 14.86 -9.24
CA GLN A 354 -12.78 14.50 -7.94
C GLN A 354 -11.50 13.67 -8.07
N GLU A 355 -11.47 12.71 -8.98
CA GLU A 355 -10.27 11.93 -9.30
C GLU A 355 -9.17 12.83 -9.87
N ALA A 356 -9.51 13.70 -10.82
CA ALA A 356 -8.55 14.63 -11.41
C ALA A 356 -7.95 15.56 -10.34
N ALA A 357 -8.76 16.05 -9.39
CA ALA A 357 -8.27 16.85 -8.29
C ALA A 357 -7.33 16.06 -7.36
N GLN A 358 -7.67 14.80 -7.06
CA GLN A 358 -6.82 13.93 -6.22
C GLN A 358 -5.49 13.62 -6.90
N ASP A 359 -5.50 13.25 -8.18
CA ASP A 359 -4.30 13.00 -8.99
C ASP A 359 -3.42 14.25 -9.07
N THR A 360 -4.02 15.41 -9.34
CA THR A 360 -3.32 16.70 -9.38
C THR A 360 -2.62 17.03 -8.06
N ILE A 361 -3.31 16.83 -6.93
CA ILE A 361 -2.71 17.05 -5.60
C ILE A 361 -1.61 16.02 -5.31
N ALA A 362 -1.79 14.77 -5.74
CA ALA A 362 -0.77 13.73 -5.58
C ALA A 362 0.50 14.06 -6.39
N ASN A 363 0.35 14.49 -7.64
CA ASN A 363 1.46 14.93 -8.50
C ASN A 363 2.19 16.14 -7.92
N MET A 364 1.45 17.14 -7.42
CA MET A 364 2.02 18.30 -6.73
C MET A 364 2.86 17.87 -5.52
N LYS A 365 2.28 17.04 -4.63
CA LYS A 365 2.98 16.55 -3.44
C LYS A 365 4.21 15.72 -3.80
N ARG A 366 4.12 14.88 -4.83
CA ARG A 366 5.26 14.11 -5.34
C ARG A 366 6.41 15.02 -5.77
N LEU A 367 6.14 16.05 -6.56
CA LEU A 367 7.16 17.03 -6.96
C LEU A 367 7.74 17.78 -5.76
N GLN A 368 6.90 18.24 -4.84
CA GLN A 368 7.37 18.87 -3.59
C GLN A 368 8.32 17.94 -2.82
N THR A 369 7.95 16.66 -2.68
CA THR A 369 8.78 15.63 -2.05
C THR A 369 10.11 15.46 -2.78
N VAL A 370 10.10 15.29 -4.11
CA VAL A 370 11.32 15.17 -4.94
C VAL A 370 12.27 16.35 -4.69
N LEU A 371 11.77 17.58 -4.69
CA LEU A 371 12.60 18.78 -4.47
C LEU A 371 13.21 18.85 -3.05
N ILE A 372 12.59 18.19 -2.07
CA ILE A 372 13.07 18.12 -0.67
C ILE A 372 14.00 16.91 -0.44
N THR A 373 13.91 15.84 -1.25
CA THR A 373 14.64 14.56 -1.02
C THR A 373 16.17 14.68 -0.93
N GLY A 374 16.79 15.79 -1.34
CA GLY A 374 18.23 16.05 -1.17
C GLY A 374 18.68 16.51 0.22
N SER A 375 17.75 16.77 1.14
CA SER A 375 18.04 17.18 2.52
C SER A 375 17.04 16.57 3.47
N LEU A 376 17.18 15.28 3.78
CA LEU A 376 16.45 14.72 4.92
C LEU A 376 16.61 15.69 6.11
N PRO A 377 15.51 16.13 6.75
CA PRO A 377 15.57 17.11 7.84
C PRO A 377 16.50 16.69 8.98
N VAL A 378 16.70 15.38 9.12
CA VAL A 378 17.54 14.75 10.13
C VAL A 378 18.23 13.53 9.54
N GLN A 379 19.42 13.22 10.06
CA GLN A 379 20.09 11.95 9.76
C GLN A 379 19.35 10.78 10.42
N LEU A 380 19.29 9.65 9.72
CA LEU A 380 18.66 8.43 10.19
C LEU A 380 19.72 7.38 10.46
N ASP A 381 19.68 6.80 11.65
CA ASP A 381 20.51 5.65 12.00
C ASP A 381 19.74 4.36 11.77
N ILE A 382 20.41 3.36 11.17
CA ILE A 382 19.85 2.03 11.00
C ILE A 382 20.01 1.28 12.33
N VAL A 383 18.91 1.15 13.06
CA VAL A 383 18.88 0.41 14.35
C VAL A 383 18.90 -1.09 14.11
N LYS A 384 18.15 -1.55 13.10
CA LYS A 384 18.04 -2.97 12.78
C LYS A 384 17.71 -3.16 11.31
N SER A 385 18.28 -4.20 10.71
CA SER A 385 17.90 -4.67 9.37
C SER A 385 17.71 -6.19 9.40
N ASP A 386 16.51 -6.64 9.05
CA ASP A 386 16.14 -8.06 8.95
C ASP A 386 15.82 -8.37 7.48
N GLY A 387 16.21 -9.56 7.01
CA GLY A 387 15.93 -10.02 5.65
C GLY A 387 15.44 -11.45 5.69
N ILE A 388 14.34 -11.73 5.00
CA ILE A 388 13.71 -13.05 4.92
C ILE A 388 13.60 -13.42 3.45
N SER A 389 14.14 -14.56 3.04
CA SER A 389 14.04 -14.95 1.63
C SER A 389 12.58 -15.33 1.27
N PRO A 390 12.11 -15.04 0.04
CA PRO A 390 10.78 -15.46 -0.41
C PRO A 390 10.52 -16.97 -0.28
N VAL A 391 11.56 -17.79 -0.48
CA VAL A 391 11.51 -19.24 -0.30
C VAL A 391 11.16 -19.60 1.14
N LEU A 392 11.79 -18.93 2.12
CA LEU A 392 11.51 -19.16 3.52
C LEU A 392 10.10 -18.69 3.89
N GLY A 393 9.66 -17.54 3.36
CA GLY A 393 8.28 -17.04 3.52
C GLY A 393 7.21 -18.02 3.04
N SER A 394 7.36 -18.55 1.81
CA SER A 394 6.43 -19.56 1.28
C SER A 394 6.38 -20.85 2.13
N SER A 395 7.52 -21.23 2.70
CA SER A 395 7.62 -22.36 3.64
C SER A 395 6.93 -22.03 4.97
N PHE A 396 7.04 -20.79 5.47
CA PHE A 396 6.32 -20.35 6.66
C PHE A 396 4.81 -20.36 6.47
N ILE A 397 4.30 -19.95 5.31
CA ILE A 397 2.85 -20.04 5.02
C ILE A 397 2.37 -21.49 5.07
N ALA A 398 3.10 -22.40 4.41
CA ALA A 398 2.76 -23.82 4.43
C ALA A 398 2.79 -24.41 5.85
N ASN A 399 3.82 -24.08 6.64
CA ASN A 399 3.96 -24.51 8.03
C ASN A 399 2.89 -23.88 8.93
N ALA A 400 2.56 -22.61 8.76
CA ALA A 400 1.50 -21.93 9.51
C ALA A 400 0.14 -22.57 9.27
N PHE A 401 -0.17 -22.91 8.01
CA PHE A 401 -1.37 -23.66 7.67
C PHE A 401 -1.39 -25.05 8.33
N LEU A 402 -0.27 -25.79 8.27
CA LEU A 402 -0.15 -27.10 8.91
C LEU A 402 -0.32 -27.01 10.44
N VAL A 403 0.34 -26.05 11.09
CA VAL A 403 0.24 -25.82 12.53
C VAL A 403 -1.18 -25.45 12.92
N GLY A 404 -1.83 -24.53 12.19
CA GLY A 404 -3.22 -24.17 12.45
C GLY A 404 -4.18 -25.36 12.35
N LEU A 405 -4.02 -26.19 11.31
CA LEU A 405 -4.80 -27.41 11.13
C LEU A 405 -4.56 -28.41 12.28
N LEU A 406 -3.30 -28.66 12.63
CA LEU A 406 -2.94 -29.55 13.73
C LEU A 406 -3.43 -29.05 15.09
N SER A 407 -3.43 -27.73 15.32
CA SER A 407 -3.99 -27.12 16.53
C SER A 407 -5.49 -27.38 16.64
N ILE A 408 -6.25 -27.17 15.56
CA ILE A 408 -7.71 -27.44 15.54
C ILE A 408 -7.99 -28.93 15.79
N ILE A 409 -7.25 -29.83 15.11
CA ILE A 409 -7.40 -31.28 15.29
C ILE A 409 -7.05 -31.70 16.73
N SER A 410 -5.97 -31.16 17.29
CA SER A 410 -5.53 -31.48 18.66
C SER A 410 -6.58 -31.05 19.68
N VAL A 411 -7.12 -29.84 19.54
CA VAL A 411 -8.21 -29.34 20.38
C VAL A 411 -9.45 -30.23 20.22
N ALA A 412 -9.86 -30.52 18.99
CA ALA A 412 -11.00 -31.39 18.71
C ALA A 412 -10.85 -32.77 19.39
N LEU A 413 -9.66 -33.38 19.28
CA LEU A 413 -9.35 -34.67 19.90
C LEU A 413 -9.50 -34.61 21.43
N VAL A 414 -8.90 -33.61 22.07
CA VAL A 414 -8.99 -33.42 23.53
C VAL A 414 -10.45 -33.26 23.96
N LEU A 415 -11.25 -32.47 23.23
CA LEU A 415 -12.67 -32.26 23.52
C LEU A 415 -13.48 -33.54 23.37
N VAL A 416 -13.24 -34.33 22.32
CA VAL A 416 -13.93 -35.61 22.11
C VAL A 416 -13.59 -36.59 23.24
N ILE A 417 -12.32 -36.68 23.65
CA ILE A 417 -11.88 -37.54 24.77
C ILE A 417 -12.52 -37.09 26.09
N ARG A 418 -12.53 -35.78 26.36
CA ARG A 418 -13.01 -35.19 27.61
C ARG A 418 -14.53 -35.29 27.77
N TYR A 419 -15.28 -34.98 26.72
CA TYR A 419 -16.75 -34.89 26.78
C TYR A 419 -17.46 -36.16 26.30
N ARG A 420 -16.78 -37.05 25.57
CA ARG A 420 -17.28 -38.35 25.05
C ARG A 420 -18.60 -38.25 24.25
N LYS A 421 -19.01 -37.05 23.85
CA LYS A 421 -20.24 -36.78 23.09
C LYS A 421 -19.92 -35.83 21.93
N PRO A 422 -19.92 -36.31 20.67
CA PRO A 422 -19.55 -35.49 19.52
C PRO A 422 -20.49 -34.30 19.31
N ILE A 423 -21.71 -34.38 19.85
CA ILE A 423 -22.72 -33.34 19.79
C ILE A 423 -22.32 -32.03 20.50
N ILE A 424 -21.31 -32.09 21.40
CA ILE A 424 -20.72 -30.93 22.09
C ILE A 424 -19.45 -30.46 21.37
N SER A 425 -18.69 -31.37 20.77
CA SER A 425 -17.41 -31.06 20.10
C SER A 425 -17.57 -30.40 18.73
N ILE A 426 -18.57 -30.81 17.93
CA ILE A 426 -18.80 -30.24 16.58
C ILE A 426 -19.06 -28.72 16.62
N PRO A 427 -19.94 -28.19 17.50
CA PRO A 427 -20.21 -26.76 17.58
C PRO A 427 -18.98 -25.93 17.96
N ILE A 428 -18.12 -26.46 18.84
CA ILE A 428 -16.84 -25.82 19.22
C ILE A 428 -15.95 -25.65 17.99
N ILE A 429 -15.80 -26.70 17.17
CA ILE A 429 -14.97 -26.63 15.96
C ILE A 429 -15.55 -25.62 14.96
N ILE A 430 -16.87 -25.60 14.78
CA ILE A 430 -17.54 -24.63 13.90
C ILE A 430 -17.30 -23.20 14.38
N THR A 431 -17.39 -22.94 15.68
CA THR A 431 -17.13 -21.60 16.23
C THR A 431 -15.67 -21.20 16.13
N MET A 432 -14.72 -22.13 16.30
CA MET A 432 -13.30 -21.86 16.06
C MET A 432 -13.03 -21.44 14.61
N VAL A 433 -13.58 -22.16 13.62
CA VAL A 433 -13.44 -21.80 12.19
C VAL A 433 -14.10 -20.45 11.91
N ALA A 434 -15.26 -20.19 12.52
CA ALA A 434 -15.93 -18.91 12.41
C ALA A 434 -15.07 -17.76 12.96
N GLU A 435 -14.44 -17.92 14.13
CA GLU A 435 -13.56 -16.91 14.73
C GLU A 435 -12.37 -16.58 13.84
N VAL A 436 -11.68 -17.61 13.30
CA VAL A 436 -10.56 -17.40 12.36
C VAL A 436 -11.03 -16.63 11.12
N THR A 437 -12.18 -16.99 10.58
CA THR A 437 -12.77 -16.32 9.40
C THR A 437 -13.08 -14.85 9.70
N ILE A 438 -13.60 -14.54 10.90
CA ILE A 438 -13.89 -13.16 11.31
C ILE A 438 -12.60 -12.35 11.46
N VAL A 439 -11.54 -12.92 12.02
CA VAL A 439 -10.24 -12.23 12.14
C VAL A 439 -9.64 -11.96 10.76
N PHE A 440 -9.69 -12.92 9.84
CA PHE A 440 -9.28 -12.70 8.45
C PHE A 440 -10.16 -11.67 7.74
N GLY A 441 -11.47 -11.68 7.99
CA GLY A 441 -12.41 -10.68 7.47
C GLY A 441 -12.04 -9.27 7.92
N PHE A 442 -11.78 -9.10 9.21
CA PHE A 442 -11.29 -7.84 9.77
C PHE A 442 -9.96 -7.41 9.14
N ALA A 443 -8.99 -8.33 9.02
CA ALA A 443 -7.69 -8.03 8.44
C ALA A 443 -7.82 -7.59 6.97
N ALA A 444 -8.65 -8.26 6.18
CA ALA A 444 -8.94 -7.90 4.81
C ALA A 444 -9.65 -6.54 4.70
N TRP A 445 -10.61 -6.27 5.59
CA TRP A 445 -11.40 -5.03 5.56
C TRP A 445 -10.57 -3.79 5.90
N VAL A 446 -9.68 -3.88 6.90
CA VAL A 446 -8.83 -2.76 7.33
C VAL A 446 -7.52 -2.70 6.52
N GLY A 447 -7.24 -3.71 5.68
CA GLY A 447 -5.98 -3.80 4.94
C GLY A 447 -4.78 -4.05 5.85
N TRP A 448 -4.98 -4.82 6.92
CA TRP A 448 -3.97 -5.19 7.90
C TRP A 448 -3.03 -6.27 7.33
N ASN A 449 -1.72 -6.11 7.52
CA ASN A 449 -0.73 -7.10 7.10
C ASN A 449 -0.64 -8.23 8.13
N LEU A 450 -0.94 -9.46 7.73
CA LEU A 450 -0.80 -10.65 8.55
C LEU A 450 0.64 -11.14 8.51
N ASP A 451 1.39 -10.92 9.59
CA ASP A 451 2.74 -11.46 9.79
C ASP A 451 2.72 -12.71 10.68
N LEU A 452 3.89 -13.29 10.96
CA LEU A 452 3.98 -14.51 11.76
C LEU A 452 3.44 -14.30 13.20
N ALA A 453 3.65 -13.09 13.74
CA ALA A 453 3.15 -12.71 15.05
C ALA A 453 1.61 -12.64 15.07
N ALA A 454 0.98 -12.11 14.02
CA ALA A 454 -0.47 -12.12 13.85
C ALA A 454 -1.03 -13.56 13.78
N ILE A 455 -0.33 -14.50 13.11
CA ILE A 455 -0.73 -15.91 13.11
C ILE A 455 -0.68 -16.52 14.52
N ALA A 456 0.38 -16.25 15.29
CA ALA A 456 0.47 -16.71 16.68
C ALA A 456 -0.67 -16.12 17.55
N ALA A 457 -1.01 -14.84 17.34
CA ALA A 457 -2.14 -14.19 18.00
C ALA A 457 -3.49 -14.85 17.66
N ILE A 458 -3.70 -15.27 16.41
CA ILE A 458 -4.91 -16.03 16.01
C ILE A 458 -4.98 -17.35 16.78
N VAL A 459 -3.88 -18.09 16.91
CA VAL A 459 -3.83 -19.34 17.69
C VAL A 459 -4.18 -19.09 19.16
N ILE A 460 -3.70 -17.99 19.75
CA ILE A 460 -4.05 -17.60 21.13
C ILE A 460 -5.53 -17.25 21.24
N ALA A 461 -6.09 -16.50 20.28
CA ALA A 461 -7.51 -16.15 20.27
C ALA A 461 -8.40 -17.40 20.18
N ILE A 462 -8.02 -18.38 19.36
CA ILE A 462 -8.68 -19.69 19.27
C ILE A 462 -8.62 -20.41 20.63
N GLY A 463 -7.43 -20.47 21.25
CA GLY A 463 -7.25 -21.12 22.55
C GLY A 463 -8.13 -20.52 23.65
N SER A 464 -8.18 -19.18 23.72
CA SER A 464 -9.10 -18.46 24.61
C SER A 464 -10.56 -18.77 24.29
N GLY A 465 -10.93 -18.88 23.01
CA GLY A 465 -12.30 -19.21 22.63
C GLY A 465 -12.74 -20.60 23.03
N VAL A 466 -11.85 -21.58 22.92
CA VAL A 466 -12.11 -22.94 23.39
C VAL A 466 -12.26 -22.97 24.91
N ASP A 467 -11.44 -22.22 25.65
CA ASP A 467 -11.53 -22.12 27.11
C ASP A 467 -12.87 -21.52 27.54
N ASP A 468 -13.30 -20.41 26.91
CA ASP A 468 -14.60 -19.80 27.14
C ASP A 468 -15.76 -20.77 26.87
N GLN A 469 -15.67 -21.54 25.78
CA GLN A 469 -16.67 -22.54 25.40
C GLN A 469 -16.73 -23.69 26.40
N ILE A 470 -15.58 -24.15 26.91
CA ILE A 470 -15.49 -25.15 27.99
C ILE A 470 -16.16 -24.61 29.25
N VAL A 471 -15.90 -23.35 29.65
CA VAL A 471 -16.53 -22.71 30.81
C VAL A 471 -18.05 -22.65 30.65
N ILE A 472 -18.55 -22.27 29.47
CA ILE A 472 -20.00 -22.27 29.17
C ILE A 472 -20.57 -23.68 29.33
N ILE A 473 -19.91 -24.70 28.79
CA ILE A 473 -20.37 -26.08 28.88
C ILE A 473 -20.36 -26.57 30.33
N ASP A 474 -19.27 -26.35 31.06
CA ASP A 474 -19.11 -26.90 32.41
C ASP A 474 -20.08 -26.24 33.40
N GLU A 475 -20.27 -24.92 33.34
CA GLU A 475 -21.24 -24.21 34.19
C GLU A 475 -22.69 -24.60 33.84
N THR A 476 -22.99 -24.92 32.57
CA THR A 476 -24.34 -25.32 32.15
C THR A 476 -24.64 -26.81 32.38
N LEU A 477 -23.69 -27.73 32.12
CA LEU A 477 -23.83 -29.19 32.24
C LEU A 477 -23.52 -29.73 33.64
N GLN A 478 -22.44 -29.29 34.30
CA GLN A 478 -21.95 -29.95 35.54
C GLN A 478 -22.60 -29.43 36.82
N GLY A 479 -23.37 -28.34 36.77
CA GLY A 479 -24.24 -27.91 37.88
C GLY A 479 -25.36 -28.91 38.23
N GLY A 480 -25.39 -30.11 37.64
CA GLY A 480 -26.34 -31.19 37.94
C GLY A 480 -25.85 -32.25 38.94
N VAL A 481 -24.57 -32.28 39.34
CA VAL A 481 -24.04 -33.43 40.12
C VAL A 481 -23.82 -33.15 41.62
N ALA A 482 -23.66 -31.91 42.07
CA ALA A 482 -23.69 -31.60 43.50
C ALA A 482 -23.87 -30.10 43.76
N ARG A 483 -24.88 -29.74 44.56
CA ARG A 483 -25.22 -28.41 45.07
C ARG A 483 -25.95 -27.48 44.09
N ASP A 484 -27.26 -27.39 44.32
CA ASP A 484 -28.17 -26.29 43.94
C ASP A 484 -29.00 -26.52 42.66
N THR A 485 -30.04 -27.35 42.78
CA THR A 485 -31.14 -27.54 41.82
C THR A 485 -32.00 -26.27 41.60
N SER A 486 -31.72 -25.17 42.32
CA SER A 486 -32.53 -23.94 42.28
C SER A 486 -32.13 -22.93 41.19
N ARG A 487 -30.96 -23.07 40.55
CA ARG A 487 -30.47 -22.05 39.60
C ARG A 487 -30.95 -22.29 38.18
N SER A 488 -31.63 -21.29 37.63
CA SER A 488 -32.06 -21.27 36.22
C SER A 488 -30.86 -21.32 35.27
N TRP A 489 -31.05 -21.91 34.08
CA TRP A 489 -30.06 -21.94 32.99
C TRP A 489 -29.46 -20.55 32.70
N LYS A 490 -30.30 -19.50 32.80
CA LYS A 490 -29.90 -18.11 32.60
C LYS A 490 -28.89 -17.63 33.64
N GLU A 491 -29.02 -18.06 34.90
CA GLU A 491 -28.10 -17.69 35.98
C GLU A 491 -26.74 -18.36 35.81
N ARG A 492 -26.73 -19.63 35.40
CA ARG A 492 -25.51 -20.39 35.07
C ARG A 492 -24.77 -19.74 33.90
N LEU A 493 -25.48 -19.41 32.81
CA LEU A 493 -24.89 -18.65 31.71
C LEU A 493 -24.35 -17.29 32.15
N THR A 494 -25.07 -16.57 33.01
CA THR A 494 -24.59 -15.28 33.54
C THR A 494 -23.27 -15.44 34.28
N LYS A 495 -23.12 -16.48 35.10
CA LYS A 495 -21.85 -16.77 35.80
C LYS A 495 -20.72 -17.09 34.84
N ALA A 496 -20.97 -17.94 33.83
CA ALA A 496 -19.98 -18.24 32.80
C ALA A 496 -19.51 -16.96 32.10
N PHE A 497 -20.43 -16.08 31.70
CA PHE A 497 -20.07 -14.82 31.04
C PHE A 497 -19.33 -13.85 31.96
N VAL A 498 -19.59 -13.83 33.28
CA VAL A 498 -18.79 -13.02 34.22
C VAL A 498 -17.33 -13.49 34.23
N ILE A 499 -17.07 -14.79 34.23
CA ILE A 499 -15.71 -15.36 34.16
C ILE A 499 -15.05 -14.98 32.83
N ILE A 500 -15.78 -15.15 31.71
CA ILE A 500 -15.30 -14.83 30.36
C ILE A 500 -14.94 -13.35 30.24
N PHE A 501 -15.83 -12.44 30.69
CA PHE A 501 -15.57 -11.00 30.62
C PHE A 501 -14.37 -10.61 31.50
N ALA A 502 -14.21 -11.20 32.69
CA ALA A 502 -13.05 -10.94 33.54
C ALA A 502 -11.73 -11.34 32.84
N SER A 503 -11.68 -12.56 32.28
CA SER A 503 -10.53 -13.05 31.50
C SER A 503 -10.23 -12.16 30.29
N TYR A 504 -11.28 -11.77 29.54
CA TYR A 504 -11.19 -10.87 28.41
C TYR A 504 -10.56 -9.52 28.77
N PHE A 505 -11.03 -8.86 29.83
CA PHE A 505 -10.48 -7.57 30.24
C PHE A 505 -9.03 -7.69 30.70
N THR A 506 -8.65 -8.77 31.38
CA THR A 506 -7.25 -9.03 31.76
C THR A 506 -6.36 -9.19 30.51
N LEU A 507 -6.82 -9.96 29.52
CA LEU A 507 -6.08 -10.18 28.27
C LEU A 507 -5.95 -8.90 27.45
N VAL A 508 -7.02 -8.12 27.29
CA VAL A 508 -6.95 -6.82 26.60
C VAL A 508 -6.02 -5.85 27.33
N ALA A 509 -6.10 -5.79 28.67
CA ALA A 509 -5.19 -4.96 29.46
C ALA A 509 -3.72 -5.36 29.27
N ALA A 510 -3.42 -6.65 29.15
CA ALA A 510 -2.07 -7.14 28.87
C ALA A 510 -1.58 -6.82 27.45
N MET A 511 -2.48 -6.70 26.47
CA MET A 511 -2.11 -6.37 25.08
C MET A 511 -1.84 -4.87 24.86
N ILE A 512 -2.40 -3.98 25.68
CA ILE A 512 -2.24 -2.52 25.53
C ILE A 512 -0.75 -2.08 25.57
N PRO A 513 0.07 -2.48 26.56
CA PRO A 513 1.50 -2.14 26.55
C PRO A 513 2.25 -2.73 25.36
N LEU A 514 1.84 -3.93 24.93
CA LEU A 514 2.48 -4.67 23.85
C LEU A 514 2.27 -4.01 22.47
N TRP A 515 1.19 -3.24 22.32
CA TRP A 515 0.94 -2.41 21.13
C TRP A 515 2.09 -1.44 20.85
N PHE A 516 2.71 -0.89 21.90
CA PHE A 516 3.79 0.11 21.81
C PHE A 516 5.19 -0.51 22.03
N ALA A 517 5.26 -1.79 22.40
CA ALA A 517 6.52 -2.45 22.71
C ALA A 517 7.35 -2.80 21.46
N GLY A 518 8.68 -2.81 21.63
CA GLY A 518 9.62 -3.26 20.60
C GLY A 518 9.57 -2.46 19.30
N ALA A 519 9.47 -1.13 19.38
CA ALA A 519 9.30 -0.24 18.22
C ALA A 519 8.13 -0.67 17.31
N GLY A 520 7.03 -1.17 17.91
CA GLY A 520 5.83 -1.59 17.19
C GLY A 520 5.93 -2.95 16.48
N LEU A 521 7.00 -3.73 16.70
CA LEU A 521 7.11 -5.10 16.16
C LEU A 521 6.01 -6.02 16.70
N LEU A 522 5.59 -5.82 17.96
CA LEU A 522 4.54 -6.63 18.59
C LEU A 522 3.13 -6.06 18.39
N ARG A 523 3.02 -4.95 17.64
CA ARG A 523 1.74 -4.28 17.39
C ARG A 523 0.75 -5.18 16.66
N GLY A 524 1.23 -5.95 15.68
CA GLY A 524 0.38 -6.89 14.93
C GLY A 524 -0.15 -8.03 15.79
N PHE A 525 0.70 -8.58 16.65
CA PHE A 525 0.28 -9.57 17.64
C PHE A 525 -0.79 -9.02 18.59
N ALA A 526 -0.56 -7.83 19.16
CA ALA A 526 -1.47 -7.21 20.12
C ALA A 526 -2.85 -6.91 19.51
N ILE A 527 -2.87 -6.24 18.34
CA ILE A 527 -4.12 -5.89 17.65
C ILE A 527 -4.88 -7.15 17.24
N THR A 528 -4.20 -8.12 16.63
CA THR A 528 -4.84 -9.37 16.17
C THR A 528 -5.44 -10.14 17.35
N THR A 529 -4.74 -10.18 18.49
CA THR A 529 -5.22 -10.82 19.72
C THR A 529 -6.46 -10.11 20.26
N ILE A 530 -6.43 -8.78 20.38
CA ILE A 530 -7.57 -7.98 20.88
C ILE A 530 -8.78 -8.19 19.98
N VAL A 531 -8.62 -8.07 18.65
CA VAL A 531 -9.72 -8.22 17.69
C VAL A 531 -10.29 -9.64 17.76
N GLY A 532 -9.43 -10.66 17.77
CA GLY A 532 -9.85 -12.06 17.83
C GLY A 532 -10.66 -12.38 19.09
N VAL A 533 -10.16 -12.01 20.26
CA VAL A 533 -10.88 -12.26 21.52
C VAL A 533 -12.13 -11.39 21.63
N THR A 534 -12.09 -10.13 21.17
CA THR A 534 -13.27 -9.24 21.16
C THR A 534 -14.39 -9.78 20.27
N ALA A 535 -14.08 -10.11 19.02
CA ALA A 535 -15.03 -10.73 18.09
C ALA A 535 -15.54 -12.06 18.66
N GLY A 536 -14.65 -12.77 19.33
CA GLY A 536 -14.95 -13.90 20.16
C GLY A 536 -16.10 -13.64 21.13
N VAL A 537 -15.79 -12.93 22.20
CA VAL A 537 -16.66 -12.68 23.36
C VAL A 537 -17.97 -12.01 22.99
N LEU A 538 -17.97 -11.12 22.00
CA LEU A 538 -19.16 -10.35 21.62
C LEU A 538 -20.06 -11.07 20.62
N ILE A 539 -19.52 -11.97 19.79
CA ILE A 539 -20.27 -12.55 18.65
C ILE A 539 -20.35 -14.07 18.78
N THR A 540 -19.20 -14.74 18.78
CA THR A 540 -19.15 -16.21 18.66
C THR A 540 -19.55 -16.91 19.96
N ARG A 541 -19.11 -16.44 21.15
CA ARG A 541 -19.49 -17.05 22.45
C ARG A 541 -21.00 -16.91 22.74
N PRO A 542 -21.66 -15.77 22.52
CA PRO A 542 -23.11 -15.66 22.68
C PRO A 542 -23.90 -16.57 21.72
N ALA A 543 -23.41 -16.73 20.48
CA ALA A 543 -23.99 -17.65 19.51
C ALA A 543 -23.81 -19.12 19.95
N PHE A 544 -22.62 -19.46 20.47
CA PHE A 544 -22.32 -20.77 21.04
C PHE A 544 -23.20 -21.09 22.25
N ALA A 545 -23.33 -20.17 23.21
CA ALA A 545 -24.17 -20.36 24.39
C ALA A 545 -25.65 -20.59 24.06
N MET A 546 -26.16 -19.92 23.01
CA MET A 546 -27.51 -20.19 22.51
C MET A 546 -27.60 -21.56 21.85
N PHE A 547 -26.60 -21.91 21.04
CA PHE A 547 -26.54 -23.23 20.41
C PHE A 547 -26.56 -24.35 21.47
N THR A 548 -25.76 -24.22 22.52
CA THR A 548 -25.74 -25.20 23.63
C THR A 548 -27.05 -25.22 24.40
N GLU A 549 -27.69 -24.07 24.64
CA GLU A 549 -29.02 -24.00 25.24
C GLU A 549 -30.06 -24.80 24.45
N VAL A 550 -30.18 -24.57 23.14
CA VAL A 550 -31.18 -25.26 22.31
C VAL A 550 -30.92 -26.77 22.22
N LEU A 551 -29.66 -27.18 22.30
CA LEU A 551 -29.26 -28.56 22.09
C LEU A 551 -29.27 -29.39 23.40
N LEU A 552 -28.89 -28.78 24.52
CA LEU A 552 -28.75 -29.44 25.82
C LEU A 552 -29.93 -29.23 26.76
N LYS A 553 -30.76 -28.19 26.55
CA LYS A 553 -32.02 -28.07 27.27
C LYS A 553 -32.91 -29.24 26.86
N LYS A 554 -33.15 -30.17 27.79
CA LYS A 554 -34.23 -31.15 27.66
C LYS A 554 -35.53 -30.37 27.54
N ASP A 555 -36.39 -30.78 26.62
CA ASP A 555 -37.74 -30.25 26.54
C ASP A 555 -38.45 -30.67 27.85
N ASP A 556 -38.35 -29.83 28.88
CA ASP A 556 -39.19 -29.93 30.08
C ASP A 556 -40.59 -29.45 29.67
N GLU A 557 -41.28 -30.25 28.87
CA GLU A 557 -42.71 -30.19 28.55
C GLU A 557 -43.01 -31.30 27.52
N ASP A 558 -43.29 -32.50 28.04
CA ASP A 558 -44.34 -33.41 27.55
C ASP A 558 -44.94 -34.14 28.77
#